data_AF-A0A940WRT8-F1
#
_entry.id   AF-A0A940WRT8-F1
#
_cell.length_a   1.000
_cell.length_b   1.000
_cell.length_c   1.000
_cell.angle_alpha   90.00
_cell.angle_beta   90.00
_cell.angle_gamma   90.00
#
_symmetry.space_group_name_H-M   'P 1'
#
loop_
_entity.id
_entity.type
_entity.pdbx_description
1 polymer ?
#
loop_
_entity_poly.entity_id
_entity_poly.type
_entity_poly.pdbx_seq_one_letter_code
_entity_poly.pdbx_strand_id
1 'polypeptide(L)' 'MVRLFFLILGFALAVTGGVTLVAFLNLLTAGYGFSMYMSFVVKRVEFYLFLIGIIIILVSITFEITWRKKRKKNRTE' A
#
# COMPACT_ATOMS: atom_id res chain seq x y z
N MET A 1 -6.97 -9.36 -17.78
CA MET A 1 -5.86 -9.93 -16.98
C MET A 1 -5.06 -8.86 -16.24
N VAL A 2 -4.58 -7.80 -16.91
CA VAL A 2 -3.72 -6.75 -16.31
C VAL A 2 -4.30 -6.07 -15.05
N ARG A 3 -5.64 -5.97 -14.93
CA ARG A 3 -6.32 -5.33 -13.79
C ARG A 3 -6.07 -6.03 -12.44
N LEU A 4 -6.10 -7.37 -12.44
CA LEU A 4 -5.85 -8.17 -11.23
C LEU A 4 -4.37 -8.11 -10.84
N PHE A 5 -3.47 -8.07 -11.83
CA PHE A 5 -2.03 -7.94 -11.55
C PHE A 5 -1.69 -6.68 -10.78
N PHE A 6 -2.17 -5.50 -11.18
CA PHE A 6 -1.90 -4.26 -10.45
C PHE A 6 -2.50 -4.23 -9.04
N LEU A 7 -3.69 -4.81 -8.87
CA LEU A 7 -4.34 -4.89 -7.57
C LEU A 7 -3.58 -5.81 -6.61
N ILE A 8 -3.17 -6.99 -7.08
CA ILE A 8 -2.39 -7.95 -6.29
C ILE A 8 -0.98 -7.42 -6.03
N LEU A 9 -0.35 -6.73 -6.98
CA LEU A 9 0.97 -6.13 -6.82
C LEU A 9 0.97 -5.03 -5.74
N GLY A 10 -0.02 -4.13 -5.78
CA GLY A 10 -0.18 -3.10 -4.75
C GLY A 10 -0.55 -3.69 -3.39
N PHE A 11 -1.40 -4.72 -3.36
CA PHE A 11 -1.77 -5.44 -2.15
C PHE A 11 -0.59 -6.17 -1.52
N ALA A 12 0.25 -6.85 -2.31
CA ALA A 12 1.46 -7.51 -1.84
C ALA A 12 2.46 -6.52 -1.23
N LEU A 13 2.64 -5.34 -1.85
CA LEU A 13 3.52 -4.31 -1.32
C LEU A 13 3.00 -3.74 0.02
N ALA A 14 1.69 -3.52 0.12
CA ALA A 14 1.05 -3.06 1.35
C ALA A 14 1.09 -4.13 2.46
N VAL A 15 0.88 -5.41 2.13
CA VAL A 15 0.91 -6.49 3.13
C VAL A 15 2.31 -6.73 3.68
N THR A 16 3.35 -6.64 2.85
CA THR A 16 4.74 -6.75 3.31
C THR A 16 5.10 -5.62 4.26
N GLY A 17 4.76 -4.37 3.93
CA GLY A 17 4.99 -3.22 4.83
C GLY A 17 4.20 -3.33 6.15
N GLY A 18 2.97 -3.84 6.09
CA GLY A 18 2.12 -4.06 7.27
C GLY A 18 2.61 -5.19 8.19
N VAL A 19 3.03 -6.33 7.61
CA VAL A 19 3.57 -7.46 8.37
C VAL A 19 4.82 -7.06 9.14
N THR A 20 5.71 -6.27 8.53
CA THR A 20 6.88 -5.80 9.24
C THR A 20 6.51 -4.87 10.40
N LEU A 21 5.51 -4.00 10.23
CA LEU A 21 5.02 -3.12 11.28
C LEU A 21 4.48 -3.92 12.49
N VAL A 22 3.80 -5.05 12.24
CA VAL A 22 3.37 -5.98 13.29
C VAL A 22 4.55 -6.75 13.89
N ALA A 23 5.53 -7.19 13.09
CA ALA A 23 6.71 -7.90 13.57
C ALA A 23 7.58 -7.04 14.49
N PHE A 24 7.71 -5.75 14.19
CA PHE A 24 8.39 -4.82 15.09
C PHE A 24 7.60 -4.62 16.38
N LEU A 25 6.27 -4.67 16.36
CA LEU A 25 5.44 -4.55 17.56
C LEU A 25 5.85 -5.57 18.63
N ASN A 26 6.34 -6.75 18.20
CA ASN A 26 6.90 -7.77 19.09
C ASN A 26 8.17 -7.29 19.83
N LEU A 27 9.03 -6.50 19.18
CA LEU A 27 10.22 -5.88 19.80
C LEU A 27 9.83 -4.80 20.82
N LEU A 28 8.73 -4.08 20.59
CA LEU A 28 8.18 -3.12 21.54
C LEU A 28 7.70 -3.82 22.82
N THR A 29 6.99 -4.94 22.69
CA THR A 29 6.54 -5.76 23.84
C THR A 29 7.68 -6.45 24.56
N ALA A 30 8.84 -6.64 23.92
CA ALA A 30 10.05 -7.20 24.53
C ALA A 30 10.78 -6.23 25.49
N GLY A 31 10.23 -5.04 25.73
CA GLY A 31 10.77 -4.06 26.69
C GLY A 31 11.68 -2.99 26.08
N TYR A 32 11.80 -2.93 24.74
CA TYR A 32 12.43 -1.78 24.08
C TYR A 32 11.51 -0.55 24.17
N GLY A 33 12.08 0.61 24.51
CA GLY A 33 11.32 1.85 24.66
C GLY A 33 10.61 2.28 23.37
N PHE A 34 9.33 2.66 23.50
CA PHE A 34 8.44 3.12 22.41
C PHE A 34 9.04 4.24 21.53
N SER A 35 9.93 5.06 22.11
CA SER A 35 10.61 6.14 21.38
C SER A 35 11.66 5.62 20.39
N MET A 36 12.42 4.57 20.73
CA MET A 36 13.36 3.94 19.77
C MET A 36 12.59 3.22 18.65
N TYR A 37 11.46 2.61 19.00
CA TYR A 37 10.58 1.93 18.05
C TYR A 37 10.10 2.86 16.94
N MET A 38 9.50 4.01 17.30
CA MET A 38 9.04 5.01 16.34
C MET A 38 10.20 5.54 15.47
N SER A 39 11.36 5.82 16.08
CA SER A 39 12.52 6.30 15.33
C SER A 39 13.08 5.26 14.35
N PHE A 40 13.04 3.97 14.70
CA PHE A 40 13.46 2.87 13.83
C PHE A 40 12.49 2.65 12.66
N VAL A 41 11.19 2.64 12.94
CA VAL A 41 10.15 2.43 11.92
C VAL A 41 10.15 3.58 10.90
N VAL A 42 10.32 4.83 11.35
CA VAL A 42 10.38 6.01 10.47
C VAL A 42 11.69 6.07 9.65
N LYS A 43 12.82 5.59 10.19
CA LYS A 43 14.09 5.55 9.44
C LYS A 43 14.17 4.44 8.39
N ARG A 44 13.22 3.49 8.37
CA ARG A 44 13.28 2.32 7.48
C ARG A 44 12.38 2.50 6.25
N VAL A 45 12.86 1.94 5.14
CA VAL A 45 12.21 1.92 3.81
C VAL A 45 10.83 1.26 3.83
N GLU A 46 10.47 0.60 4.93
CA GLU A 46 9.26 -0.23 5.08
C GLU A 46 7.99 0.62 5.19
N PHE A 47 8.07 1.80 5.82
CA PHE A 47 6.95 2.75 5.81
C PHE A 47 6.74 3.36 4.43
N TYR A 48 7.83 3.58 3.68
CA TYR A 48 7.77 4.03 2.28
C TYR A 48 7.17 2.96 1.37
N LEU A 49 7.51 1.68 1.56
CA LEU A 49 6.94 0.55 0.84
C LEU A 49 5.42 0.44 1.07
N PHE A 50 4.98 0.64 2.31
CA PHE A 50 3.55 0.66 2.65
C PHE A 50 2.82 1.83 1.97
N LEU A 51 3.36 3.06 2.07
CA LEU A 51 2.77 4.25 1.43
C LEU A 51 2.73 4.11 -0.09
N ILE A 52 3.82 3.63 -0.71
CA ILE A 52 3.90 3.39 -2.16
C ILE A 52 2.91 2.30 -2.59
N GLY A 53 2.76 1.22 -1.81
CA GLY A 53 1.75 0.19 -2.06
C GLY A 53 0.34 0.77 -2.11
N ILE A 54 -0.01 1.64 -1.15
CA ILE A 54 -1.31 2.34 -1.12
C ILE A 54 -1.48 3.29 -2.31
N ILE A 55 -0.45 4.07 -2.64
CA ILE A 55 -0.49 5.00 -3.79
C ILE A 55 -0.71 4.23 -5.09
N ILE A 56 -0.06 3.08 -5.28
CA ILE A 56 -0.24 2.22 -6.46
C ILE A 56 -1.69 1.70 -6.54
N ILE A 57 -2.27 1.28 -5.41
CA ILE A 57 -3.68 0.85 -5.36
C ILE A 57 -4.62 2.00 -5.74
N LEU A 58 -4.41 3.19 -5.17
CA LEU A 58 -5.23 4.38 -5.43
C LEU A 58 -5.16 4.84 -6.88
N VAL A 59 -3.96 4.86 -7.46
CA VAL A 59 -3.74 5.17 -8.87
C VAL A 59 -4.41 4.12 -9.77
N SER A 60 -4.29 2.83 -9.43
CA SER A 60 -4.93 1.75 -10.18
C SER A 60 -6.46 1.87 -10.16
N ILE A 61 -7.07 2.18 -9.01
CA ILE A 61 -8.52 2.42 -8.89
C ILE A 61 -8.96 3.65 -9.68
N THR A 62 -8.22 4.75 -9.57
CA THR A 62 -8.57 6.01 -10.25
C THR A 62 -8.51 5.85 -11.77
N PHE A 63 -7.49 5.13 -12.25
CA PHE A 63 -7.35 4.80 -13.66
C PHE A 63 -8.51 3.92 -14.17
N GLU A 64 -8.97 2.97 -13.35
CA GLU A 64 -10.15 2.14 -13.68
C GLU A 64 -11.44 2.96 -13.77
N ILE A 65 -11.68 3.86 -12.82
CA ILE A 65 -12.88 4.73 -12.79
C ILE A 65 -12.93 5.61 -14.04
N THR A 66 -11.80 6.23 -14.40
CA THR A 66 -11.68 7.06 -15.60
C THR A 66 -11.97 6.27 -16.88
N TRP A 67 -11.47 5.05 -16.99
CA TRP A 67 -11.67 4.22 -18.18
C TRP A 67 -13.12 3.73 -18.33
N ARG A 68 -13.81 3.43 -17.22
CA ARG A 68 -15.25 3.12 -17.25
C ARG A 68 -16.11 4.30 -17.67
N LYS A 69 -15.74 5.52 -17.26
CA LYS A 69 -16.46 6.75 -17.63
C LYS A 69 -16.32 7.04 -19.14
N LYS A 70 -15.15 6.79 -19.71
CA LYS A 70 -14.89 6.94 -21.16
C LYS A 70 -15.72 5.96 -22.01
N ARG A 71 -15.91 4.72 -21.56
CA ARG A 71 -16.77 3.73 -22.25
C ARG A 71 -18.26 4.07 -22.25
N LYS A 72 -18.78 4.76 -21.22
CA LYS A 72 -20.19 5.18 -21.21
C LYS A 72 -20.46 6.36 -22.15
N LYS A 73 -19.48 7.25 -22.33
CA LYS A 73 -19.61 8.40 -23.23
C LYS A 73 -19.72 7.99 -24.71
N ASN A 74 -18.89 7.04 -25.14
CA ASN A 74 -18.91 6.53 -26.53
C ASN A 74 -20.12 5.62 -26.88
N ARG A 75 -21.10 5.42 -25.99
CA ARG A 75 -22.31 4.62 -26.25
C ARG A 75 -23.57 5.48 -26.43
N THR A 76 -23.43 6.79 -26.23
CA THR A 76 -24.52 7.78 -26.35
C THR A 76 -24.26 8.80 -27.47
N GLU A 77 -23.21 8.58 -28.25
CA GLU A 77 -22.86 9.35 -29.45
C GLU A 77 -23.16 8.52 -30.70
#